data_AF-A0A5S4EGQ1-F1
#
_entry.id   AF-A0A5S4EGQ1-F1
#
_cell.length_a   1.000
_cell.length_b   1.000
_cell.length_c   1.000
_cell.angle_alpha   90.00
_cell.angle_beta   90.00
_cell.angle_gamma   90.00
#
_symmetry.space_group_name_H-M   'P 1'
#
loop_
_entity.id
_entity.type
_entity.pdbx_description
1 polymer ?
#
loop_
_entity_poly.entity_id
_entity_poly.type
_entity_poly.pdbx_seq_one_letter_code
_entity_poly.pdbx_strand_id
1 'polypeptide(L)'
;MVLAHEDHTEFADLLAALIDEHQPAGITERHLVEELAAIIWRKRRVLIAEGANINEGLKSVLNSPKPVISAAAPFERGLSGENTDLRDLFDTTPEDNADSLKSAEIDLAAGRKAAAILRKGGANAYEKARRALIPDSRDWWDQHVADEEYPATAEGLAKFIRDSLEPICYRMMKEAQFTPAIKAQILGEGLRAHLLEKLNRYETHLDRKFERTLAMLLKLRQLRTG
;
A
#
# COMPACT_ATOMS: atom_id res chain seq x y z
N MET A 1 13.01 16.15 -29.43
CA MET A 1 11.74 15.82 -30.10
C MET A 1 10.67 15.65 -29.04
N VAL A 2 9.71 16.56 -29.03
CA VAL A 2 8.48 16.51 -28.22
C VAL A 2 7.49 15.60 -28.95
N LEU A 3 6.76 14.75 -28.22
CA LEU A 3 5.75 13.86 -28.81
C LEU A 3 4.43 14.61 -28.98
N ALA A 4 3.58 14.14 -29.89
CA ALA A 4 2.32 14.82 -30.24
C ALA A 4 1.36 15.07 -29.05
N HIS A 5 1.40 14.23 -28.02
CA HIS A 5 0.54 14.33 -26.84
C HIS A 5 1.19 15.08 -25.67
N GLU A 6 2.41 15.57 -25.84
CA GLU A 6 3.12 16.32 -24.81
C GLU A 6 2.89 17.82 -24.99
N ASP A 7 3.05 18.56 -23.90
CA ASP A 7 2.92 20.00 -23.93
C ASP A 7 4.12 20.64 -24.66
N HIS A 8 3.87 21.11 -25.88
CA HIS A 8 4.88 21.77 -26.69
C HIS A 8 5.20 23.18 -26.19
N THR A 9 4.26 23.83 -25.50
CA THR A 9 4.47 25.17 -24.93
C THR A 9 5.39 25.07 -23.72
N GLU A 10 5.18 24.10 -22.84
CA GLU A 10 6.05 23.89 -21.68
C GLU A 10 7.49 23.52 -22.10
N PHE A 11 7.66 22.74 -23.17
CA PHE A 11 8.99 22.49 -23.73
C PHE A 11 9.63 23.75 -24.30
N ALA A 12 8.86 24.58 -25.01
CA ALA A 12 9.34 25.83 -25.57
C ALA A 12 9.76 26.82 -24.47
N ASP A 13 8.99 26.91 -23.39
CA ASP A 13 9.29 27.75 -22.24
C ASP A 13 10.55 27.27 -21.50
N LEU A 14 10.71 25.95 -21.31
CA LEU A 14 11.94 25.36 -20.79
C LEU A 14 13.15 25.73 -21.65
N LEU A 15 13.02 25.59 -22.97
CA LEU A 15 14.10 25.94 -23.90
C LEU A 15 14.41 27.44 -23.85
N ALA A 16 13.39 28.30 -23.83
CA ALA A 16 13.55 29.75 -23.73
C ALA A 16 14.28 30.14 -22.44
N ALA A 17 13.92 29.53 -21.30
CA ALA A 17 14.58 29.75 -20.02
C ALA A 17 16.06 29.33 -20.07
N LEU A 18 16.39 28.18 -20.67
CA LEU A 18 17.78 27.73 -20.80
C LEU A 18 18.60 28.59 -21.77
N ILE A 19 17.97 29.12 -22.82
CA ILE A 19 18.60 30.10 -23.72
C ILE A 19 18.91 31.38 -22.97
N ASP A 20 17.95 31.88 -22.17
CA ASP A 20 18.14 33.08 -21.36
C ASP A 20 19.21 32.90 -20.27
N GLU A 21 19.25 31.73 -19.63
CA GLU A 21 20.25 31.41 -18.60
C GLU A 21 21.68 31.34 -19.17
N HIS A 22 21.84 30.66 -20.31
CA HIS A 22 23.17 30.34 -20.82
C HIS A 22 23.70 31.33 -21.86
N GLN A 23 22.83 32.17 -22.45
CA GLN A 23 23.17 33.20 -23.45
C GLN A 23 24.15 32.69 -24.53
N PRO A 24 23.74 31.69 -25.34
CA PRO A 24 24.62 31.08 -26.33
C PRO A 24 24.99 32.09 -27.45
N ALA A 25 26.27 32.22 -27.76
CA ALA A 25 26.76 33.19 -28.76
C ALA A 25 26.82 32.64 -30.20
N GLY A 26 26.68 31.33 -30.40
CA GLY A 26 26.81 30.69 -31.71
C GLY A 26 26.02 29.39 -31.83
N ILE A 27 25.99 28.84 -33.05
CA ILE A 27 25.19 27.64 -33.38
C ILE A 27 25.58 26.45 -32.50
N THR A 28 26.87 26.25 -32.20
CA THR A 28 27.33 25.15 -31.35
C THR A 28 26.83 25.29 -29.91
N GLU A 29 26.97 26.46 -29.29
CA GLU A 29 26.46 26.70 -27.93
C GLU A 29 24.94 26.58 -27.88
N ARG A 30 24.24 27.12 -28.88
CA ARG A 30 22.78 26.99 -29.01
C ARG A 30 22.35 25.53 -29.11
N HIS A 31 23.05 24.73 -29.91
CA HIS A 31 22.77 23.30 -30.03
C HIS A 31 22.98 22.57 -28.69
N LEU A 32 24.01 22.92 -27.91
CA LEU A 32 24.21 22.33 -26.58
C LEU A 32 23.06 22.68 -25.63
N VAL A 33 22.56 23.93 -25.66
CA VAL A 33 21.38 24.35 -24.88
C VAL A 33 20.13 23.57 -25.29
N GLU A 34 19.88 23.43 -26.60
CA GLU A 34 18.78 22.63 -27.13
C GLU A 34 18.89 21.15 -26.72
N GLU A 35 20.10 20.59 -26.67
CA GLU A 35 20.35 19.24 -26.16
C GLU A 35 20.09 19.12 -24.66
N LEU A 36 20.44 20.13 -23.84
CA LEU A 36 20.09 20.14 -22.41
C LEU A 36 18.57 20.10 -22.21
N ALA A 37 17.82 20.95 -22.93
CA ALA A 37 16.36 20.94 -22.91
C ALA A 37 15.80 19.57 -23.29
N ALA A 38 16.33 18.97 -24.36
CA ALA A 38 15.90 17.64 -24.82
C ALA A 38 16.24 16.52 -23.83
N ILE A 39 17.33 16.62 -23.06
CA ILE A 39 17.70 15.65 -22.03
C ILE A 39 16.76 15.78 -20.83
N ILE A 40 16.51 17.00 -20.34
CA ILE A 40 15.56 17.27 -19.24
C ILE A 40 14.18 16.72 -19.62
N TRP A 41 13.72 16.98 -20.85
CA TRP A 41 12.43 16.49 -21.32
C TRP A 41 12.35 14.96 -21.37
N ARG A 42 13.43 14.28 -21.77
CA ARG A 42 13.50 12.81 -21.72
C ARG A 42 13.51 12.28 -20.29
N LYS A 43 14.19 12.95 -19.35
CA LYS A 43 14.16 12.57 -17.93
C LYS A 43 12.74 12.62 -17.36
N ARG A 44 11.94 13.63 -17.73
CA ARG A 44 10.51 13.69 -17.36
C ARG A 44 9.73 12.45 -17.82
N ARG A 45 9.97 11.97 -19.05
CA ARG A 45 9.35 10.72 -19.54
C ARG A 45 9.77 9.50 -18.74
N VAL A 46 11.02 9.45 -18.27
CA VAL A 46 11.50 8.34 -17.43
C VAL A 46 10.71 8.30 -16.12
N LEU A 47 10.50 9.44 -15.47
CA LEU A 47 9.70 9.52 -14.24
C LEU A 47 8.24 9.10 -14.46
N ILE A 48 7.63 9.52 -15.58
CA ILE A 48 6.28 9.10 -15.95
C ILE A 48 6.22 7.58 -16.18
N ALA A 49 7.20 7.02 -16.90
CA ALA A 49 7.27 5.59 -17.18
C ALA A 49 7.52 4.77 -15.91
N GLU A 50 8.36 5.25 -15.00
CA GLU A 50 8.59 4.64 -13.69
C GLU A 50 7.29 4.61 -12.88
N GLY A 51 6.60 5.75 -12.75
CA GLY A 51 5.31 5.82 -12.07
C GLY A 51 4.26 4.90 -12.68
N ALA A 52 4.19 4.81 -14.01
CA ALA A 52 3.28 3.91 -14.71
C ALA A 52 3.58 2.43 -14.42
N ASN A 53 4.87 2.04 -14.37
CA ASN A 53 5.27 0.67 -14.03
C ASN A 53 4.96 0.32 -12.58
N ILE A 54 5.20 1.24 -11.63
CA ILE A 54 4.85 1.05 -10.22
C ILE A 54 3.33 0.88 -10.07
N ASN A 55 2.54 1.73 -10.73
CA ASN A 55 1.08 1.65 -10.67
C ASN A 55 0.54 0.34 -11.29
N GLU A 56 1.15 -0.16 -12.37
CA GLU A 56 0.82 -1.48 -12.92
C GLU A 56 1.14 -2.59 -11.92
N GLY A 57 2.31 -2.54 -11.30
CA GLY A 57 2.73 -3.53 -10.31
C GLY A 57 1.79 -3.56 -9.11
N LEU A 58 1.46 -2.39 -8.55
CA LEU A 58 0.47 -2.26 -7.47
C LEU A 58 -0.89 -2.82 -7.87
N LYS A 59 -1.40 -2.47 -9.06
CA LYS A 59 -2.66 -3.00 -9.58
C LYS A 59 -2.64 -4.52 -9.68
N SER A 60 -1.52 -5.10 -10.13
CA SER A 60 -1.39 -6.55 -10.24
C SER A 60 -1.38 -7.24 -8.87
N VAL A 61 -0.72 -6.66 -7.87
CA VAL A 61 -0.66 -7.19 -6.50
C VAL A 61 -2.04 -7.15 -5.85
N LEU A 62 -2.78 -6.04 -6.00
CA LEU A 62 -4.14 -5.87 -5.46
C LEU A 62 -5.14 -6.90 -6.02
N ASN A 63 -4.91 -7.42 -7.23
CA ASN A 63 -5.75 -8.46 -7.83
C ASN A 63 -5.42 -9.88 -7.31
N SER A 64 -4.43 -10.06 -6.43
CA SER A 64 -4.02 -11.36 -5.88
C SER A 64 -3.79 -11.31 -4.35
N PRO A 65 -4.86 -11.26 -3.52
CA PRO A 65 -4.76 -11.01 -2.07
C PRO A 65 -4.00 -12.09 -1.28
N LYS A 66 -4.31 -13.37 -1.56
CA LYS A 66 -3.85 -14.51 -0.77
C LYS A 66 -2.31 -14.59 -0.60
N PRO A 67 -1.51 -14.59 -1.67
CA PRO A 67 -0.05 -14.69 -1.53
C PRO A 67 0.53 -13.51 -0.75
N VAL A 68 -0.01 -12.31 -0.96
CA VAL A 68 0.51 -11.07 -0.37
C VAL A 68 0.28 -11.04 1.14
N ILE A 69 -0.93 -11.37 1.60
CA ILE A 69 -1.26 -11.39 3.03
C ILE A 69 -0.42 -12.45 3.75
N SER A 70 -0.24 -13.63 3.15
CA SER A 70 0.62 -14.67 3.72
C SER A 70 2.09 -14.26 3.77
N ALA A 71 2.59 -13.56 2.75
CA ALA A 71 3.97 -13.09 2.69
C ALA A 71 4.25 -11.94 3.66
N ALA A 72 3.24 -11.12 3.97
CA ALA A 72 3.35 -10.03 4.94
C ALA A 72 3.64 -10.54 6.36
N ALA A 73 3.20 -11.77 6.70
CA ALA A 73 3.45 -12.40 7.99
C ALA A 73 3.56 -13.94 7.88
N PRO A 74 4.68 -14.48 7.35
CA PRO A 74 4.81 -15.87 6.89
C PRO A 74 4.60 -16.99 7.92
N PHE A 75 4.68 -16.67 9.22
CA PHE A 75 4.56 -17.64 10.31
C PHE A 75 3.33 -17.41 11.18
N GLU A 76 2.52 -16.40 10.85
CA GLU A 76 1.34 -16.05 11.61
C GLU A 76 0.15 -16.91 11.19
N ARG A 77 -0.40 -17.64 12.17
CA ARG A 77 -1.60 -18.45 11.96
C ARG A 77 -2.83 -17.56 11.98
N GLY A 78 -3.77 -17.81 11.06
CA GLY A 78 -5.07 -17.12 11.01
C GLY A 78 -5.17 -16.02 9.96
N LEU A 79 -4.07 -15.68 9.27
CA LEU A 79 -4.05 -14.78 8.12
C LEU A 79 -4.22 -15.58 6.83
N SER A 80 -5.45 -15.97 6.48
CA SER A 80 -5.70 -16.71 5.24
C SER A 80 -5.86 -15.80 4.02
N GLY A 81 -6.16 -14.52 4.24
CA GLY A 81 -6.53 -13.56 3.18
C GLY A 81 -7.81 -13.94 2.44
N GLU A 82 -8.60 -14.87 3.00
CA GLU A 82 -9.88 -15.26 2.42
C GLU A 82 -10.94 -14.22 2.75
N ASN A 83 -11.52 -13.64 1.69
CA ASN A 83 -12.52 -12.57 1.73
C ASN A 83 -11.99 -11.18 2.14
N THR A 84 -10.67 -10.99 2.20
CA THR A 84 -10.06 -9.67 2.41
C THR A 84 -9.97 -8.90 1.09
N ASP A 85 -10.63 -7.75 0.97
CA ASP A 85 -10.37 -6.81 -0.12
C ASP A 85 -9.15 -5.94 0.24
N LEU A 86 -8.06 -6.07 -0.53
CA LEU A 86 -6.85 -5.28 -0.31
C LEU A 86 -7.06 -3.79 -0.59
N ARG A 87 -8.08 -3.41 -1.37
CA ARG A 87 -8.38 -2.00 -1.68
C ARG A 87 -8.88 -1.27 -0.45
N ASP A 88 -9.84 -1.87 0.26
CA ASP A 88 -10.39 -1.32 1.50
C ASP A 88 -9.29 -1.14 2.55
N LEU A 89 -8.36 -2.11 2.64
CA LEU A 89 -7.19 -2.01 3.50
C LEU A 89 -6.29 -0.85 3.09
N PHE A 90 -6.07 -0.61 1.80
CA PHE A 90 -5.18 0.45 1.33
C PHE A 90 -5.65 1.84 1.75
N ASP A 91 -6.96 2.07 1.70
CA ASP A 91 -7.59 3.36 2.04
C ASP A 91 -7.68 3.61 3.56
N THR A 92 -7.45 2.57 4.39
CA THR A 92 -7.54 2.69 5.86
C THR A 92 -6.42 3.59 6.43
N THR A 93 -6.77 4.58 7.25
CA THR A 93 -5.76 5.43 7.91
C THR A 93 -5.08 4.69 9.07
N PRO A 94 -3.92 5.17 9.57
CA PRO A 94 -3.32 4.65 10.80
C PRO A 94 -4.28 4.71 12.00
N GLU A 95 -5.09 5.77 12.09
CA GLU A 95 -6.10 5.96 13.13
C GLU A 95 -7.22 4.91 13.01
N ASP A 96 -7.77 4.72 11.81
CA ASP A 96 -8.81 3.70 11.56
C ASP A 96 -8.30 2.29 11.89
N ASN A 97 -7.04 2.01 11.57
CA ASN A 97 -6.40 0.73 11.90
C ASN A 97 -6.26 0.53 13.42
N ALA A 98 -5.86 1.58 14.15
CA ALA A 98 -5.73 1.54 15.60
C ALA A 98 -7.09 1.31 16.27
N ASP A 99 -8.13 1.98 15.79
CA ASP A 99 -9.50 1.82 16.29
C ASP A 99 -10.07 0.43 15.97
N SER A 100 -9.80 -0.07 14.76
CA SER A 100 -10.19 -1.43 14.34
C SER A 100 -9.49 -2.50 15.18
N LEU A 101 -8.19 -2.36 15.42
CA LEU A 101 -7.42 -3.28 16.26
C LEU A 101 -7.96 -3.27 17.70
N LYS A 102 -8.16 -2.08 18.28
CA LYS A 102 -8.70 -1.94 19.63
C LYS A 102 -10.09 -2.57 19.76
N SER A 103 -10.95 -2.37 18.76
CA SER A 103 -12.30 -2.95 18.74
C SER A 103 -12.24 -4.48 18.66
N ALA A 104 -11.38 -5.04 17.80
CA ALA A 104 -11.20 -6.48 17.67
C ALA A 104 -10.59 -7.11 18.95
N GLU A 105 -9.66 -6.43 19.62
CA GLU A 105 -9.11 -6.87 20.91
C GLU A 105 -10.18 -6.92 22.01
N ILE A 106 -11.06 -5.92 22.06
CA ILE A 106 -12.17 -5.86 23.01
C ILE A 106 -13.13 -7.04 22.78
N ASP A 107 -13.51 -7.31 21.54
CA ASP A 107 -14.40 -8.42 21.19
C ASP A 107 -13.79 -9.78 21.54
N LEU A 108 -12.54 -10.01 21.15
CA LEU A 108 -11.83 -11.25 21.49
C LEU A 108 -11.68 -11.43 23.01
N ALA A 109 -11.39 -10.36 23.74
CA ALA A 109 -11.32 -10.40 25.20
C ALA A 109 -12.68 -10.70 25.85
N ALA A 110 -13.77 -10.11 25.32
CA ALA A 110 -15.13 -10.38 25.76
C ALA A 110 -15.54 -11.84 25.53
N GLY A 111 -15.24 -12.39 24.34
CA GLY A 111 -15.44 -13.80 24.01
C GLY A 111 -14.69 -14.75 24.94
N ARG A 112 -13.40 -14.50 25.18
CA ARG A 112 -12.58 -15.30 26.11
C ARG A 112 -13.07 -15.21 27.55
N LYS A 113 -13.52 -14.03 27.99
CA LYS A 113 -14.12 -13.85 29.32
C LYS A 113 -15.41 -14.65 29.45
N ALA A 114 -16.29 -14.62 28.44
CA ALA A 114 -17.50 -15.41 28.40
C ALA A 114 -17.19 -16.92 28.46
N ALA A 115 -16.23 -17.40 27.68
CA ALA A 115 -15.76 -18.79 27.72
C ALA A 115 -15.24 -19.19 29.11
N ALA A 116 -14.46 -18.32 29.77
CA ALA A 116 -13.95 -18.58 31.12
C ALA A 116 -15.08 -18.66 32.17
N ILE A 117 -16.10 -17.81 32.07
CA ILE A 117 -17.29 -17.86 32.93
C ILE A 117 -18.02 -19.20 32.74
N LEU A 118 -18.21 -19.65 31.50
CA LEU A 118 -18.87 -20.93 31.20
C LEU A 118 -18.07 -22.12 31.74
N ARG A 119 -16.75 -22.10 31.58
CA ARG A 119 -15.87 -23.15 32.09
C ARG A 119 -15.90 -23.25 33.62
N LYS A 120 -16.05 -22.14 34.33
CA LYS A 120 -16.21 -22.12 35.80
C LYS A 120 -17.55 -22.69 36.25
N GLY A 121 -18.58 -22.61 35.41
CA GLY A 121 -19.92 -23.14 35.68
C GLY A 121 -20.69 -22.37 36.76
N GLY A 122 -21.81 -22.96 37.19
CA GLY A 122 -22.73 -22.41 38.20
C GLY A 122 -24.12 -22.07 37.65
N ALA A 123 -25.09 -21.90 38.55
CA ALA A 123 -26.52 -21.78 38.22
C ALA A 123 -26.85 -20.65 37.21
N ASN A 124 -26.05 -19.57 37.21
CA ASN A 124 -26.25 -18.41 36.31
C ASN A 124 -25.09 -18.24 35.31
N ALA A 125 -24.34 -19.30 35.00
CA ALA A 125 -23.17 -19.20 34.12
C ALA A 125 -23.53 -18.74 32.71
N TYR A 126 -24.65 -19.26 32.16
CA TYR A 126 -25.16 -18.86 30.84
C TYR A 126 -25.44 -17.35 30.76
N GLU A 127 -26.28 -16.84 31.66
CA GLU A 127 -26.64 -15.42 31.72
C GLU A 127 -25.44 -14.50 31.91
N LYS A 128 -24.50 -14.88 32.79
CA LYS A 128 -23.30 -14.10 33.05
C LYS A 128 -22.35 -14.08 31.85
N ALA A 129 -22.21 -15.21 31.15
CA ALA A 129 -21.36 -15.31 29.97
C ALA A 129 -21.95 -14.54 28.79
N ARG A 130 -23.27 -14.67 28.55
CA ARG A 130 -23.96 -13.90 27.51
C ARG A 130 -23.80 -12.40 27.75
N ARG A 131 -23.97 -11.90 28.98
CA ARG A 131 -23.74 -10.48 29.34
C ARG A 131 -22.29 -10.01 29.21
N ALA A 132 -21.32 -10.92 29.21
CA ALA A 132 -19.92 -10.58 29.06
C ALA A 132 -19.52 -10.33 27.59
N LEU A 133 -20.31 -10.83 26.63
CA LEU A 133 -20.13 -10.57 25.20
C LEU A 133 -20.53 -9.13 24.85
N ILE A 134 -19.86 -8.56 23.84
CA ILE A 134 -20.26 -7.27 23.26
C ILE A 134 -21.64 -7.37 22.59
N PRO A 135 -22.34 -6.24 22.33
CA PRO A 135 -23.67 -6.25 21.71
C PRO A 135 -23.71 -7.08 20.41
N ASP A 136 -22.84 -6.80 19.45
CA ASP A 136 -22.86 -7.46 18.14
C ASP A 136 -22.67 -8.99 18.25
N SER A 137 -21.73 -9.45 19.08
CA SER A 137 -21.48 -10.87 19.33
C SER A 137 -22.63 -11.55 20.09
N ARG A 138 -23.42 -10.79 20.88
CA ARG A 138 -24.67 -11.31 21.49
C ARG A 138 -25.79 -11.42 20.48
N ASP A 139 -25.98 -10.41 19.65
CA ASP A 139 -27.01 -10.40 18.62
C ASP A 139 -26.75 -11.54 17.62
N TRP A 140 -25.49 -11.77 17.27
CA TRP A 140 -25.09 -12.89 16.43
C TRP A 140 -25.36 -14.25 17.10
N TRP A 141 -25.07 -14.39 18.39
CA TRP A 141 -25.45 -15.58 19.16
C TRP A 141 -26.97 -15.80 19.17
N ASP A 142 -27.76 -14.74 19.40
CA ASP A 142 -29.22 -14.84 19.46
C ASP A 142 -29.82 -15.26 18.11
N GLN A 143 -29.22 -14.83 16.99
CA GLN A 143 -29.59 -15.29 15.65
C GLN A 143 -29.35 -16.80 15.47
N HIS A 144 -28.17 -17.30 15.85
CA HIS A 144 -27.86 -18.74 15.81
C HIS A 144 -28.79 -19.59 16.69
N VAL A 145 -29.28 -19.04 17.80
CA VAL A 145 -30.29 -19.69 18.64
C VAL A 145 -31.65 -19.69 17.97
N ALA A 146 -32.05 -18.58 17.35
CA ALA A 146 -33.32 -18.47 16.62
C ALA A 146 -33.37 -19.42 15.41
N ASP A 147 -32.23 -19.63 14.76
CA ASP A 147 -32.07 -20.56 13.62
C ASP A 147 -31.92 -22.03 14.06
N GLU A 148 -32.09 -22.33 15.36
CA GLU A 148 -31.98 -23.66 15.98
C GLU A 148 -30.61 -24.35 15.78
N GLU A 149 -29.58 -23.61 15.37
CA GLU A 149 -28.22 -24.14 15.17
C GLU A 149 -27.51 -24.47 16.48
N TYR A 150 -27.83 -23.72 17.54
CA TYR A 150 -27.32 -23.93 18.88
C TYR A 150 -28.43 -23.84 19.94
N PRO A 151 -28.43 -24.71 20.96
CA PRO A 151 -29.37 -24.60 22.06
C PRO A 151 -29.02 -23.41 22.96
N ALA A 152 -30.03 -22.72 23.48
CA ALA A 152 -29.90 -21.58 24.41
C ALA A 152 -29.42 -22.00 25.82
N THR A 153 -28.28 -22.70 25.89
CA THR A 153 -27.72 -23.27 27.12
C THR A 153 -26.27 -22.85 27.30
N ALA A 154 -25.73 -23.06 28.50
CA ALA A 154 -24.32 -22.81 28.79
C ALA A 154 -23.39 -23.61 27.85
N GLU A 155 -23.77 -24.84 27.52
CA GLU A 155 -23.01 -25.72 26.62
C GLU A 155 -23.11 -25.25 25.16
N GLY A 156 -24.31 -24.85 24.71
CA GLY A 156 -24.51 -24.29 23.37
C GLY A 156 -23.71 -23.01 23.16
N LEU A 157 -23.76 -22.09 24.11
CA LEU A 157 -22.99 -20.85 24.06
C LEU A 157 -21.48 -21.12 24.09
N ALA A 158 -21.01 -22.08 24.89
CA ALA A 158 -19.60 -22.45 24.93
C ALA A 158 -19.14 -23.05 23.59
N LYS A 159 -20.00 -23.84 22.94
CA LYS A 159 -19.74 -24.41 21.61
C LYS A 159 -19.66 -23.31 20.54
N PHE A 160 -20.61 -22.39 20.51
CA PHE A 160 -20.61 -21.24 19.60
C PHE A 160 -19.37 -20.36 19.77
N ILE A 161 -19.00 -20.04 21.02
CA ILE A 161 -17.82 -19.19 21.26
C ILE A 161 -16.56 -19.85 20.70
N ARG A 162 -16.39 -21.15 20.91
CA ARG A 162 -15.20 -21.88 20.46
C ARG A 162 -15.17 -22.09 18.95
N ASP A 163 -16.29 -22.49 18.36
CA ASP A 163 -16.33 -22.98 16.98
C ASP A 163 -16.57 -21.84 15.97
N SER A 164 -17.20 -20.74 16.40
CA SER A 164 -17.61 -19.62 15.52
C SER A 164 -17.00 -18.29 15.95
N LEU A 165 -17.23 -17.86 17.19
CA LEU A 165 -16.87 -16.49 17.62
C LEU A 165 -15.36 -16.27 17.73
N GLU A 166 -14.68 -17.06 18.55
CA GLU A 166 -13.25 -16.89 18.81
C GLU A 166 -12.39 -16.97 17.54
N PRO A 167 -12.63 -17.92 16.59
CA PRO A 167 -11.92 -17.94 15.32
C PRO A 167 -12.08 -16.64 14.50
N ILE A 168 -13.30 -16.07 14.44
CA ILE A 168 -13.55 -14.83 13.68
C ILE A 168 -12.91 -13.64 14.37
N CYS A 169 -13.12 -13.45 15.68
CA CYS A 169 -12.51 -12.33 16.42
C CYS A 169 -10.97 -12.40 16.37
N TYR A 170 -10.41 -13.60 16.47
CA TYR A 170 -8.97 -13.81 16.38
C TYR A 170 -8.43 -13.44 14.99
N ARG A 171 -9.13 -13.83 13.92
CA ARG A 171 -8.78 -13.43 12.54
C ARG A 171 -8.87 -11.92 12.37
N MET A 172 -9.96 -11.27 12.79
CA MET A 172 -10.13 -9.81 12.67
C MET A 172 -9.03 -9.05 13.42
N MET A 173 -8.69 -9.48 14.64
CA MET A 173 -7.59 -8.90 15.41
C MET A 173 -6.26 -9.06 14.67
N LYS A 174 -5.99 -10.25 14.10
CA LYS A 174 -4.76 -10.50 13.34
C LYS A 174 -4.71 -9.65 12.06
N GLU A 175 -5.78 -9.57 11.30
CA GLU A 175 -5.84 -8.74 10.09
C GLU A 175 -5.59 -7.26 10.43
N ALA A 176 -6.25 -6.72 11.45
CA ALA A 176 -6.02 -5.35 11.89
C ALA A 176 -4.57 -5.13 12.38
N GLN A 177 -4.03 -6.08 13.17
CA GLN A 177 -2.65 -6.04 13.67
C GLN A 177 -1.63 -6.02 12.52
N PHE A 178 -1.85 -6.82 11.48
CA PHE A 178 -0.91 -6.98 10.36
C PHE A 178 -1.21 -6.08 9.18
N THR A 179 -2.25 -5.25 9.22
CA THR A 179 -2.58 -4.30 8.14
C THR A 179 -1.39 -3.42 7.74
N PRO A 180 -0.57 -2.85 8.66
CA PRO A 180 0.63 -2.11 8.28
C PRO A 180 1.66 -2.95 7.52
N ALA A 181 1.87 -4.20 7.94
CA ALA A 181 2.79 -5.12 7.27
C ALA A 181 2.26 -5.54 5.88
N ILE A 182 0.95 -5.75 5.75
CA ILE A 182 0.28 -6.05 4.48
C ILE A 182 0.44 -4.87 3.51
N LYS A 183 0.24 -3.63 3.96
CA LYS A 183 0.49 -2.43 3.13
C LYS A 183 1.94 -2.36 2.67
N ALA A 184 2.89 -2.57 3.57
CA ALA A 184 4.31 -2.57 3.23
C ALA A 184 4.65 -3.67 2.21
N GLN A 185 4.09 -4.87 2.37
CA GLN A 185 4.27 -5.98 1.44
C GLN A 185 3.73 -5.63 0.05
N ILE A 186 2.53 -5.03 -0.04
CA ILE A 186 1.94 -4.62 -1.32
C ILE A 186 2.83 -3.60 -2.03
N LEU A 187 3.32 -2.59 -1.30
CA LEU A 187 4.23 -1.59 -1.86
C LEU A 187 5.54 -2.22 -2.36
N GLY A 188 6.12 -3.13 -1.57
CA GLY A 188 7.36 -3.83 -1.92
C GLY A 188 7.21 -4.71 -3.16
N GLU A 189 6.16 -5.53 -3.24
CA GLU A 189 5.90 -6.38 -4.40
C GLU A 189 5.49 -5.56 -5.62
N GLY A 190 4.73 -4.48 -5.43
CA GLY A 190 4.27 -3.60 -6.50
C GLY A 190 5.40 -2.82 -7.18
N LEU A 191 6.49 -2.53 -6.48
CA LEU A 191 7.64 -1.82 -7.03
C LEU A 191 8.30 -2.55 -8.22
N ARG A 192 8.30 -3.89 -8.21
CA ARG A 192 8.88 -4.74 -9.26
C ARG A 192 10.24 -4.22 -9.77
N ALA A 193 11.21 -4.04 -8.88
CA ALA A 193 12.48 -3.36 -9.15
C ALA A 193 13.23 -3.87 -10.42
N HIS A 194 13.11 -5.16 -10.74
CA HIS A 194 13.68 -5.77 -11.95
C HIS A 194 13.12 -5.15 -13.27
N LEU A 195 11.88 -4.65 -13.28
CA LEU A 195 11.29 -3.96 -14.42
C LEU A 195 11.81 -2.51 -14.55
N LEU A 196 12.18 -1.89 -13.43
CA LEU A 196 12.73 -0.53 -13.38
C LEU A 196 14.19 -0.46 -13.79
N GLU A 197 14.92 -1.59 -13.76
CA GLU A 197 16.36 -1.61 -14.05
C GLU A 197 16.73 -0.98 -15.41
N LYS A 198 15.93 -1.22 -16.44
CA LYS A 198 16.15 -0.62 -17.77
C LYS A 198 15.95 0.89 -17.75
N LEU A 199 14.95 1.38 -17.01
CA LEU A 199 14.69 2.81 -16.84
C LEU A 199 15.82 3.47 -16.05
N ASN A 200 16.29 2.86 -14.96
CA ASN A 200 17.39 3.38 -14.15
C ASN A 200 18.69 3.50 -14.94
N ARG A 201 19.00 2.50 -15.78
CA ARG A 201 20.17 2.55 -16.68
C ARG A 201 20.03 3.67 -17.72
N TYR A 202 18.82 3.87 -18.24
CA TYR A 202 18.54 4.94 -19.19
C TYR A 202 18.64 6.32 -18.54
N GLU A 203 18.12 6.49 -17.33
CA GLU A 203 18.27 7.71 -16.53
C GLU A 203 19.75 8.02 -16.27
N THR A 204 20.51 7.03 -15.79
CA THR A 204 21.97 7.18 -15.58
C THR A 204 22.68 7.63 -16.87
N HIS A 205 22.26 7.11 -18.02
CA HIS A 205 22.80 7.54 -19.31
C HIS A 205 22.43 9.00 -19.62
N LEU A 206 21.20 9.42 -19.36
CA LEU A 206 20.75 10.80 -19.54
C LEU A 206 21.50 11.75 -18.60
N ASP A 207 21.75 11.38 -17.35
CA ASP A 207 22.51 12.19 -16.39
C ASP A 207 23.94 12.44 -16.85
N ARG A 208 24.65 11.37 -17.22
CA ARG A 208 26.00 11.49 -17.78
C ARG A 208 26.03 12.27 -19.08
N LYS A 209 24.95 12.24 -19.87
CA LYS A 209 24.85 13.07 -21.08
C LYS A 209 24.62 14.53 -20.69
N PHE A 210 23.74 14.81 -19.74
CA PHE A 210 23.45 16.14 -19.22
C PHE A 210 24.71 16.82 -18.71
N GLU A 211 25.43 16.16 -17.79
CA GLU A 211 26.66 16.68 -17.19
C GLU A 211 27.73 17.01 -18.26
N ARG A 212 27.94 16.12 -19.23
CA ARG A 212 28.91 16.35 -20.31
C ARG A 212 28.51 17.52 -21.22
N THR A 213 27.22 17.62 -21.57
CA THR A 213 26.72 18.73 -22.39
C THR A 213 26.88 20.06 -21.67
N LEU A 214 26.50 20.11 -20.39
CA LEU A 214 26.62 21.31 -19.56
C LEU A 214 28.09 21.71 -19.38
N ALA A 215 28.97 20.76 -19.04
CA ALA A 215 30.39 21.02 -18.90
C ALA A 215 31.02 21.57 -20.19
N MET A 216 30.62 21.05 -21.35
CA MET A 216 31.09 21.56 -22.64
C MET A 216 30.60 22.99 -22.90
N LEU A 217 29.32 23.27 -22.63
CA LEU A 217 28.74 24.59 -22.78
C LEU A 217 29.47 25.63 -21.90
N LEU A 218 29.69 25.30 -20.63
CA LEU A 218 30.43 26.15 -19.69
C LEU A 218 31.88 26.38 -20.14
N LYS A 219 32.54 25.35 -20.66
CA LYS A 219 33.91 25.46 -21.19
C LYS A 219 33.99 26.40 -22.40
N LEU A 220 33.07 26.29 -23.37
CA LEU A 220 33.03 27.19 -24.52
C LEU A 220 32.79 28.64 -24.09
N ARG A 221 31.90 28.86 -23.11
CA ARG A 221 31.64 30.18 -22.53
C ARG A 221 32.89 30.75 -21.86
N GLN A 222 33.64 29.94 -21.10
CA GLN A 222 34.90 30.37 -20.46
C GLN A 222 35.94 30.79 -21.50
N LEU A 223 36.13 30.00 -22.56
CA LEU A 223 37.07 30.29 -23.65
C LEU A 223 36.72 31.57 -24.44
N ARG A 224 35.48 32.04 -24.35
CA ARG A 224 35.04 33.30 -24.94
C ARG A 224 35.32 34.51 -24.04
N THR A 225 35.26 34.31 -22.72
CA THR A 225 35.39 35.38 -21.71
C THR A 225 36.82 35.58 -21.20
N GLY A 226 37.71 34.60 -21.41
CA GLY A 226 39.14 34.70 -21.11
C GLY A 226 39.95 34.98 -22.37
#